data_AF-A0A7J6VDT0-F1
#
_entry.id   AF-A0A7J6VDT0-F1
#
_cell.length_a   1.000
_cell.length_b   1.000
_cell.length_c   1.000
_cell.angle_alpha   90.00
_cell.angle_beta   90.00
_cell.angle_gamma   90.00
#
_symmetry.space_group_name_H-M   'P 1'
#
loop_
_entity.id
_entity.type
_entity.pdbx_description
1 polymer ?
#
loop_
_entity_poly.entity_id
_entity_poly.type
_entity_poly.pdbx_seq_one_letter_code
_entity_poly.pdbx_strand_id
1 'polypeptide(L)'
;MATSLLSLSSPSSTKLLLSLHHSSSSFKGNTTLLKSNLPNNFPSLKFHLKQSSKRPLFNLIQAKSSSNASSSSVDGGSSIRFRLDNLGPQPGSRKKQKRKGRGHAAGQGGSCGFGMRGQKSRSGPGVRRGFEGGQMPLYRRLPKLRGIAGGMRAGLPKYVPVNLKDIADAGFQEGDEVSLESLKEKGLINPTGRERKLPLKKLGRQGTDFAYPLTLAIFKTDISR
;
A
#
# COMPACT_ATOMS: atom_id res chain seq x y z
N MET A 1 16.12 -3.56 83.47
CA MET A 1 14.94 -4.34 83.91
C MET A 1 13.94 -4.35 82.78
N ALA A 2 13.53 -5.57 82.38
CA ALA A 2 12.36 -5.95 81.57
C ALA A 2 12.11 -5.33 80.17
N THR A 3 11.98 -6.25 79.20
CA THR A 3 11.50 -6.14 77.82
C THR A 3 9.97 -6.29 77.71
N SER A 4 9.31 -5.63 76.74
CA SER A 4 8.17 -6.15 75.92
C SER A 4 7.60 -5.03 75.00
N LEU A 5 7.65 -5.13 73.67
CA LEU A 5 6.77 -5.81 72.68
C LEU A 5 5.48 -5.04 72.26
N LEU A 6 5.54 -4.48 71.05
CA LEU A 6 4.56 -4.39 69.92
C LEU A 6 3.03 -4.33 70.17
N SER A 7 2.34 -3.40 69.49
CA SER A 7 1.23 -3.72 68.54
C SER A 7 0.85 -2.54 67.62
N LEU A 8 0.47 -2.86 66.37
CA LEU A 8 0.04 -1.95 65.30
C LEU A 8 -1.48 -1.70 65.34
N SER A 9 -1.93 -0.51 64.90
CA SER A 9 -3.25 -0.33 64.27
C SER A 9 -3.24 0.80 63.21
N SER A 10 -4.04 0.61 62.17
CA SER A 10 -3.97 1.23 60.82
C SER A 10 -4.76 2.54 60.68
N PRO A 11 -4.42 3.42 59.71
CA PRO A 11 -5.21 4.63 59.41
C PRO A 11 -6.38 4.34 58.44
N SER A 12 -7.56 4.88 58.75
CA SER A 12 -8.75 4.86 57.88
C SER A 12 -8.66 5.95 56.81
N SER A 13 -8.76 5.54 55.54
CA SER A 13 -8.72 6.40 54.35
C SER A 13 -10.13 6.92 54.02
N THR A 14 -10.39 8.21 54.19
CA THR A 14 -11.57 8.89 53.65
C THR A 14 -11.35 9.19 52.15
N LYS A 15 -12.04 8.44 51.28
CA LYS A 15 -12.04 8.68 49.83
C LYS A 15 -13.02 9.81 49.49
N LEU A 16 -12.50 10.93 48.97
CA LEU A 16 -13.30 11.95 48.29
C LEU A 16 -13.82 11.37 46.96
N LEU A 17 -15.14 11.35 46.79
CA LEU A 17 -15.83 10.98 45.55
C LEU A 17 -15.70 12.13 44.54
N LEU A 18 -14.78 12.00 43.57
CA LEU A 18 -14.74 12.87 42.41
C LEU A 18 -15.73 12.36 41.35
N SER A 19 -16.81 13.10 41.12
CA SER A 19 -17.80 12.80 40.09
C SER A 19 -17.19 13.00 38.69
N LEU A 20 -17.03 11.91 37.94
CA LEU A 20 -16.62 11.96 36.54
C LEU A 20 -17.82 12.35 35.66
N HIS A 21 -17.79 13.55 35.09
CA HIS A 21 -18.68 13.98 34.03
C HIS A 21 -18.53 13.04 32.82
N HIS A 22 -19.62 12.35 32.46
CA HIS A 22 -19.65 11.48 31.29
C HIS A 22 -19.87 12.31 30.03
N SER A 23 -18.94 12.21 29.09
CA SER A 23 -19.05 12.77 27.75
C SER A 23 -20.24 12.12 27.03
N SER A 24 -21.25 12.90 26.67
CA SER A 24 -22.41 12.44 25.90
C SER A 24 -21.98 11.91 24.53
N SER A 25 -22.12 10.60 24.30
CA SER A 25 -21.89 10.00 22.97
C SER A 25 -23.19 10.03 22.15
N SER A 26 -23.10 10.39 20.87
CA SER A 26 -24.22 10.42 19.93
C SER A 26 -24.48 9.05 19.29
N PHE A 27 -24.48 7.97 20.08
CA PHE A 27 -24.70 6.62 19.58
C PHE A 27 -26.20 6.29 19.60
N LYS A 28 -26.83 6.24 18.42
CA LYS A 28 -28.26 5.92 18.24
C LYS A 28 -28.49 4.42 17.93
N GLY A 29 -27.81 3.54 18.67
CA GLY A 29 -27.99 2.09 18.55
C GLY A 29 -28.86 1.54 19.69
N ASN A 30 -29.54 0.41 19.45
CA ASN A 30 -30.36 -0.26 20.46
C ASN A 30 -29.45 -0.93 21.52
N THR A 31 -29.48 -0.46 22.76
CA THR A 31 -28.59 -0.88 23.85
C THR A 31 -29.14 -2.05 24.69
N THR A 32 -30.31 -2.60 24.34
CA THR A 32 -31.01 -3.62 25.15
C THR A 32 -30.32 -5.00 25.21
N LEU A 33 -29.21 -5.20 24.49
CA LEU A 33 -28.42 -6.44 24.51
C LEU A 33 -27.06 -6.29 25.23
N LEU A 34 -26.73 -5.12 25.78
CA LEU A 34 -25.48 -4.92 26.51
C LEU A 34 -25.64 -5.38 27.97
N LYS A 35 -25.33 -6.65 28.24
CA LYS A 35 -25.21 -7.16 29.62
C LYS A 35 -24.03 -6.48 30.32
N SER A 36 -24.31 -5.67 31.34
CA SER A 36 -23.30 -5.04 32.20
C SER A 36 -22.83 -6.03 33.26
N ASN A 37 -22.00 -7.02 32.90
CA ASN A 37 -21.28 -7.81 33.88
C ASN A 37 -20.04 -8.40 33.22
N LEU A 38 -18.92 -7.67 33.33
CA LEU A 38 -17.53 -8.14 33.34
C LEU A 38 -16.65 -6.91 33.58
N PRO A 39 -15.65 -6.94 34.48
CA PRO A 39 -14.67 -5.87 34.55
C PRO A 39 -13.84 -5.90 33.26
N ASN A 40 -14.03 -4.89 32.40
CA ASN A 40 -13.26 -4.70 31.18
C ASN A 40 -11.80 -4.41 31.52
N ASN A 41 -10.99 -5.47 31.66
CA ASN A 41 -9.55 -5.38 31.69
C ASN A 41 -9.04 -5.41 30.24
N PHE A 42 -9.09 -4.27 29.55
CA PHE A 42 -8.38 -4.12 28.28
C PHE A 42 -6.88 -4.02 28.59
N PRO A 43 -6.02 -4.93 28.10
CA PRO A 43 -4.58 -4.77 28.27
C PRO A 43 -4.13 -3.51 27.52
N SER A 44 -3.53 -2.57 28.24
CA SER A 44 -2.87 -1.42 27.62
C SER A 44 -1.67 -1.92 26.82
N LEU A 45 -1.76 -1.84 25.49
CA LEU A 45 -0.61 -2.07 24.62
C LEU A 45 0.38 -0.91 24.83
N LYS A 46 1.45 -1.17 25.59
CA LYS A 46 2.61 -0.26 25.68
C LYS A 46 3.35 -0.29 24.35
N PHE A 47 3.13 0.71 23.51
CA PHE A 47 3.99 0.95 22.35
C PHE A 47 5.35 1.46 22.82
N HIS A 48 6.38 0.63 22.67
CA HIS A 48 7.76 1.10 22.74
C HIS A 48 8.12 1.74 21.39
N LEU A 49 8.05 3.08 21.34
CA LEU A 49 8.70 3.81 20.26
C LEU A 49 10.21 3.62 20.43
N LYS A 50 10.82 2.74 19.63
CA LYS A 50 12.26 2.83 19.37
C LYS A 50 12.48 4.16 18.66
N GLN A 51 13.09 5.11 19.36
CA GLN A 51 13.64 6.32 18.75
C GLN A 51 14.69 5.87 17.73
N SER A 52 14.30 5.74 16.46
CA SER A 52 15.28 5.59 15.39
C SER A 52 16.11 6.87 15.38
N SER A 53 17.41 6.75 15.54
CA SER A 53 18.36 7.83 15.35
C SER A 53 17.99 8.58 14.07
N LYS A 54 17.77 9.89 14.22
CA LYS A 54 17.42 10.78 13.13
C LYS A 54 18.50 10.64 12.05
N ARG A 55 18.18 10.01 10.92
CA ARG A 55 19.01 10.15 9.73
C ARG A 55 18.94 11.62 9.31
N PRO A 56 20.06 12.33 9.11
CA PRO A 56 20.02 13.68 8.59
C PRO A 56 19.39 13.63 7.19
N LEU A 57 18.40 14.49 6.96
CA LEU A 57 17.78 14.69 5.66
C LEU A 57 18.82 15.41 4.77
N PHE A 58 19.46 14.68 3.85
CA PHE A 58 20.28 15.29 2.82
C PHE A 58 19.37 15.84 1.73
N ASN A 59 19.29 17.18 1.62
CA ASN A 59 18.69 17.84 0.47
C ASN A 59 19.74 17.93 -0.64
N LEU A 60 19.56 17.13 -1.69
CA LEU A 60 20.34 17.24 -2.92
C LEU A 60 19.55 18.10 -3.91
N ILE A 61 19.74 19.42 -3.86
CA ILE A 61 19.40 20.32 -4.96
C ILE A 61 20.71 20.92 -5.45
N GLN A 62 21.30 20.27 -6.44
CA GLN A 62 22.43 20.81 -7.19
C GLN A 62 21.85 21.63 -8.35
N ALA A 63 21.68 22.94 -8.14
CA ALA A 63 21.42 23.88 -9.22
C ALA A 63 22.67 24.72 -9.45
N LYS A 64 23.34 24.46 -10.57
CA LYS A 64 24.44 25.28 -11.11
C LYS A 64 23.94 26.70 -11.37
N SER A 65 24.59 27.69 -10.77
CA SER A 65 24.33 29.11 -11.01
C SER A 65 25.40 29.73 -11.91
N SER A 66 24.94 30.28 -13.03
CA SER A 66 25.57 31.34 -13.84
C SER A 66 24.59 31.67 -14.98
N SER A 67 24.22 32.90 -15.36
CA SER A 67 24.45 34.27 -14.89
C SER A 67 23.52 35.18 -15.71
N ASN A 68 22.90 36.18 -15.07
CA ASN A 68 22.33 37.47 -15.54
C ASN A 68 21.34 37.57 -16.73
N ALA A 69 20.12 38.10 -16.49
CA ALA A 69 19.64 39.43 -16.97
C ALA A 69 18.12 39.70 -16.72
N SER A 70 17.83 40.83 -16.03
CA SER A 70 16.69 41.80 -16.08
C SER A 70 15.30 41.44 -16.64
N SER A 71 14.13 41.91 -16.18
CA SER A 71 13.60 42.57 -14.98
C SER A 71 12.10 42.87 -15.23
N SER A 72 11.16 42.32 -14.46
CA SER A 72 9.89 42.99 -14.04
C SER A 72 8.88 42.00 -13.44
N SER A 73 8.21 42.46 -12.37
CA SER A 73 6.93 42.01 -11.83
C SER A 73 6.94 41.03 -10.63
N VAL A 74 6.63 41.63 -9.48
CA VAL A 74 6.07 41.07 -8.24
C VAL A 74 6.95 40.08 -7.47
N ASP A 75 7.96 40.70 -6.89
CA ASP A 75 8.58 40.48 -5.58
C ASP A 75 8.25 39.20 -4.79
N GLY A 76 9.33 38.47 -4.49
CA GLY A 76 9.52 37.87 -3.18
C GLY A 76 8.85 36.52 -2.97
N GLY A 77 9.55 35.46 -3.36
CA GLY A 77 9.41 34.13 -2.76
C GLY A 77 9.64 34.21 -1.25
N SER A 78 8.59 34.61 -0.53
CA SER A 78 8.57 34.55 0.92
C SER A 78 8.77 33.09 1.30
N SER A 79 9.64 32.85 2.28
CA SER A 79 9.68 31.57 2.98
C SER A 79 8.33 31.38 3.69
N ILE A 80 7.28 31.00 2.96
CA ILE A 80 5.97 30.75 3.53
C ILE A 80 6.17 29.54 4.43
N ARG A 81 6.26 29.81 5.73
CA ARG A 81 6.36 28.77 6.74
C ARG A 81 5.12 27.89 6.60
N PHE A 82 5.33 26.59 6.34
CA PHE A 82 4.24 25.63 6.30
C PHE A 82 3.51 25.65 7.64
N ARG A 83 2.25 26.09 7.60
CA ARG A 83 1.26 26.03 8.66
C ARG A 83 0.04 25.31 8.10
N LEU A 84 -0.81 24.76 8.96
CA LEU A 84 -1.99 24.01 8.54
C LEU A 84 -2.91 24.85 7.62
N ASP A 85 -2.92 26.17 7.79
CA ASP A 85 -3.77 27.10 7.04
C ASP A 85 -3.30 27.33 5.59
N ASN A 86 -2.02 27.05 5.29
CA ASN A 86 -1.39 27.34 3.99
C ASN A 86 -1.06 26.06 3.19
N LEU A 87 -1.55 24.90 3.64
CA LEU A 87 -1.40 23.63 2.92
C LEU A 87 -2.57 23.44 1.97
N GLY A 88 -2.27 23.10 0.72
CA GLY A 88 -3.26 22.77 -0.28
C GLY A 88 -2.80 21.57 -1.13
N PRO A 89 -3.73 20.78 -1.68
CA PRO A 89 -3.36 19.75 -2.65
C PRO A 89 -2.85 20.39 -3.95
N GLN A 90 -1.93 19.72 -4.63
CA GLN A 90 -1.51 20.10 -5.98
C GLN A 90 -2.73 20.21 -6.92
N PRO A 91 -2.81 21.25 -7.78
CA PRO A 91 -3.91 21.37 -8.74
C PRO A 91 -4.08 20.09 -9.56
N GLY A 92 -5.32 19.60 -9.66
CA GLY A 92 -5.66 18.37 -10.37
C GLY A 92 -5.52 17.07 -9.55
N SER A 93 -4.86 17.09 -8.38
CA SER A 93 -4.74 15.92 -7.49
C SER A 93 -6.10 15.41 -7.02
N ARG A 94 -7.02 16.32 -6.64
CA ARG A 94 -8.37 15.99 -6.16
C ARG A 94 -9.43 16.67 -7.03
N LYS A 95 -10.14 15.87 -7.82
CA LYS A 95 -11.28 16.35 -8.64
C LYS A 95 -12.58 16.31 -7.83
N LYS A 96 -13.38 17.37 -7.89
CA LYS A 96 -14.72 17.41 -7.26
C LYS A 96 -15.64 16.39 -7.94
N GLN A 97 -16.34 15.57 -7.16
CA GLN A 97 -17.29 14.58 -7.69
C GLN A 97 -18.58 15.26 -8.17
N LYS A 98 -19.20 14.70 -9.21
CA LYS A 98 -20.50 15.18 -9.72
C LYS A 98 -21.63 14.73 -8.80
N ARG A 99 -22.35 15.67 -8.19
CA ARG A 99 -23.55 15.40 -7.39
C ARG A 99 -24.77 15.36 -8.30
N LYS A 100 -25.21 14.17 -8.68
CA LYS A 100 -26.34 13.97 -9.60
C LYS A 100 -27.68 14.39 -8.96
N GLY A 101 -28.63 14.84 -9.77
CA GLY A 101 -29.97 15.23 -9.31
C GLY A 101 -29.99 16.54 -8.53
N ARG A 102 -29.17 17.53 -8.93
CA ARG A 102 -29.08 18.86 -8.28
C ARG A 102 -29.28 19.97 -9.31
N GLY A 103 -30.46 19.99 -9.92
CA GLY A 103 -30.82 20.95 -10.97
C GLY A 103 -30.15 20.67 -12.32
N HIS A 104 -30.74 21.23 -13.38
CA HIS A 104 -30.26 21.00 -14.74
C HIS A 104 -28.94 21.74 -15.04
N ALA A 105 -28.75 22.93 -14.48
CA ALA A 105 -27.53 23.73 -14.66
C ALA A 105 -26.25 23.04 -14.16
N ALA A 106 -26.34 22.14 -13.17
CA ALA A 106 -25.21 21.35 -12.68
C ALA A 106 -24.80 20.18 -13.62
N GLY A 107 -25.51 19.99 -14.74
CA GLY A 107 -25.22 19.03 -15.80
C GLY A 107 -25.98 17.71 -15.71
N GLN A 108 -25.97 17.05 -14.56
CA GLN A 108 -26.70 15.78 -14.35
C GLN A 108 -28.00 16.05 -13.59
N GLY A 109 -28.99 16.61 -14.30
CA GLY A 109 -30.29 17.04 -13.78
C GLY A 109 -31.25 15.89 -13.45
N GLY A 110 -32.54 16.07 -13.75
CA GLY A 110 -33.62 15.17 -13.30
C GLY A 110 -33.43 13.68 -13.64
N SER A 111 -32.95 13.34 -14.83
CA SER A 111 -32.69 11.94 -15.23
C SER A 111 -31.34 11.39 -14.74
N CYS A 112 -30.51 12.22 -14.11
CA CYS A 112 -29.16 11.86 -13.62
C CYS A 112 -28.25 11.19 -14.68
N GLY A 113 -28.55 11.40 -15.97
CA GLY A 113 -27.84 10.81 -17.11
C GLY A 113 -28.30 9.40 -17.51
N PHE A 114 -29.40 8.90 -16.93
CA PHE A 114 -29.94 7.56 -17.24
C PHE A 114 -30.93 7.53 -18.41
N GLY A 115 -31.40 8.70 -18.87
CA GLY A 115 -32.37 8.82 -19.97
C GLY A 115 -33.82 8.58 -19.54
N MET A 116 -34.64 8.09 -20.46
CA MET A 116 -36.05 7.76 -20.25
C MET A 116 -36.21 6.44 -19.46
N ARG A 117 -37.45 6.05 -19.19
CA ARG A 117 -37.82 4.80 -18.49
C ARG A 117 -37.32 3.58 -19.27
N GLY A 118 -36.34 2.86 -18.71
CA GLY A 118 -35.85 1.60 -19.23
C GLY A 118 -35.22 0.74 -18.13
N GLN A 119 -34.88 -0.51 -18.40
CA GLN A 119 -34.31 -1.41 -17.38
C GLN A 119 -33.04 -0.84 -16.74
N LYS A 120 -32.18 -0.17 -17.52
CA LYS A 120 -30.93 0.47 -17.03
C LYS A 120 -31.15 1.73 -16.19
N SER A 121 -32.34 2.32 -16.22
CA SER A 121 -32.68 3.53 -15.45
C SER A 121 -33.34 3.20 -14.11
N ARG A 122 -33.65 1.93 -13.84
CA ARG A 122 -34.27 1.49 -12.58
C ARG A 122 -33.21 1.27 -11.51
N SER A 123 -33.61 1.41 -10.25
CA SER A 123 -32.78 1.03 -9.11
C SER A 123 -32.65 -0.49 -9.02
N GLY A 124 -31.52 -0.96 -8.48
CA GLY A 124 -31.25 -2.37 -8.27
C GLY A 124 -30.15 -2.94 -9.18
N PRO A 125 -29.84 -4.24 -9.05
CA PRO A 125 -28.86 -4.91 -9.88
C PRO A 125 -29.28 -4.87 -11.35
N GLY A 126 -28.37 -4.42 -12.21
CA GLY A 126 -28.58 -4.45 -13.65
C GLY A 126 -28.47 -5.86 -14.23
N VAL A 127 -28.53 -5.93 -15.55
CA VAL A 127 -28.24 -7.13 -16.33
C VAL A 127 -26.81 -7.61 -16.05
N ARG A 128 -26.62 -8.93 -15.88
CA ARG A 128 -25.29 -9.53 -15.65
C ARG A 128 -24.33 -9.18 -16.79
N ARG A 129 -23.10 -8.79 -16.46
CA ARG A 129 -22.03 -8.55 -17.45
C ARG A 129 -21.83 -9.80 -18.31
N GLY A 130 -21.88 -9.63 -19.63
CA GLY A 130 -21.80 -10.72 -20.61
C GLY A 130 -23.15 -11.38 -20.95
N PHE A 131 -24.30 -10.78 -20.59
CA PHE A 131 -25.60 -11.20 -21.11
C PHE A 131 -25.96 -10.42 -22.38
N GLU A 132 -26.39 -11.12 -23.42
CA GLU A 132 -26.66 -10.59 -24.77
C GLU A 132 -28.16 -10.65 -25.13
N GLY A 133 -29.06 -10.41 -24.17
CA GLY A 133 -30.50 -10.27 -24.45
C GLY A 133 -31.24 -11.58 -24.74
N GLY A 134 -30.73 -12.73 -24.29
CA GLY A 134 -31.30 -14.05 -24.54
C GLY A 134 -30.57 -14.84 -25.62
N GLN A 135 -29.74 -14.17 -26.43
CA GLN A 135 -28.80 -14.84 -27.31
C GLN A 135 -27.76 -15.63 -26.49
N MET A 136 -27.34 -16.80 -26.97
CA MET A 136 -26.25 -17.57 -26.32
C MET A 136 -25.01 -16.68 -26.20
N PRO A 137 -24.50 -16.34 -24.99
CA PRO A 137 -23.40 -15.38 -24.86
C PRO A 137 -22.07 -15.84 -25.47
N LEU A 138 -21.21 -14.89 -25.85
CA LEU A 138 -19.89 -15.16 -26.44
C LEU A 138 -19.04 -16.16 -25.64
N TYR A 139 -18.97 -16.02 -24.32
CA TYR A 139 -18.19 -16.91 -23.46
C TYR A 139 -18.72 -18.36 -23.41
N ARG A 140 -19.93 -18.61 -23.93
CA ARG A 140 -20.48 -19.96 -24.15
C ARG A 140 -20.30 -20.45 -25.59
N ARG A 141 -20.26 -19.54 -26.57
CA ARG A 141 -20.05 -19.91 -27.98
C ARG A 141 -18.64 -20.40 -28.26
N LEU A 142 -17.65 -19.81 -27.57
CA LEU A 142 -16.25 -20.18 -27.75
C LEU A 142 -15.88 -21.39 -26.90
N PRO A 143 -15.04 -22.32 -27.43
CA PRO A 143 -14.53 -23.43 -26.64
C PRO A 143 -13.62 -22.91 -25.52
N LYS A 144 -13.54 -23.65 -24.41
CA LYS A 144 -12.62 -23.36 -23.31
C LYS A 144 -11.17 -23.51 -23.77
N LEU A 145 -10.26 -22.79 -23.12
CA LEU A 145 -8.81 -22.89 -23.38
C LEU A 145 -8.31 -24.33 -23.20
N ARG A 146 -7.37 -24.72 -24.06
CA ARG A 146 -6.71 -26.05 -24.03
C ARG A 146 -6.12 -26.32 -22.64
N GLY A 147 -6.20 -27.57 -22.19
CA GLY A 147 -5.75 -28.01 -20.85
C GLY A 147 -6.73 -27.67 -19.73
N ILE A 148 -7.16 -26.42 -19.61
CA ILE A 148 -8.09 -25.97 -18.56
C ILE A 148 -9.45 -26.68 -18.70
N ALA A 149 -9.93 -26.87 -19.94
CA ALA A 149 -11.17 -27.58 -20.22
C ALA A 149 -11.21 -29.00 -19.63
N GLY A 150 -10.05 -29.68 -19.59
CA GLY A 150 -9.89 -31.04 -19.06
C GLY A 150 -9.38 -31.11 -17.61
N GLY A 151 -9.31 -29.98 -16.89
CA GLY A 151 -8.84 -29.95 -15.50
C GLY A 151 -7.33 -30.01 -15.32
N MET A 152 -6.54 -29.90 -16.39
CA MET A 152 -5.07 -29.82 -16.27
C MET A 152 -4.68 -28.51 -15.55
N ARG A 153 -3.77 -28.61 -14.57
CA ARG A 153 -3.27 -27.45 -13.83
C ARG A 153 -2.54 -26.50 -14.78
N ALA A 154 -2.73 -25.20 -14.59
CA ALA A 154 -1.99 -24.19 -15.34
C ALA A 154 -0.48 -24.34 -15.10
N GLY A 155 0.33 -24.10 -16.14
CA GLY A 155 1.78 -24.07 -16.02
C GLY A 155 2.22 -22.87 -15.18
N LEU A 156 2.88 -23.14 -14.06
CA LEU A 156 3.45 -22.09 -13.21
C LEU A 156 4.97 -21.99 -13.43
N PRO A 157 5.58 -20.80 -13.26
CA PRO A 157 7.03 -20.64 -13.37
C PRO A 157 7.73 -21.51 -12.33
N LYS A 158 8.79 -22.19 -12.74
CA LYS A 158 9.60 -23.10 -11.91
C LYS A 158 10.88 -22.44 -11.37
N TYR A 159 11.25 -21.30 -11.96
CA TYR A 159 12.50 -20.60 -11.69
C TYR A 159 12.24 -19.11 -11.60
N VAL A 160 13.13 -18.39 -10.92
CA VAL A 160 13.25 -16.94 -11.02
C VAL A 160 14.21 -16.62 -12.18
N PRO A 161 13.71 -16.11 -13.32
CA PRO A 161 14.55 -15.79 -14.46
C PRO A 161 15.34 -14.50 -14.19
N VAL A 162 16.63 -14.51 -14.53
CA VAL A 162 17.54 -13.36 -14.44
C VAL A 162 18.28 -13.23 -15.76
N ASN A 163 18.24 -12.04 -16.37
CA ASN A 163 18.95 -11.81 -17.62
C ASN A 163 20.39 -11.39 -17.35
N LEU A 164 21.26 -11.64 -18.31
CA LEU A 164 22.66 -11.22 -18.20
C LEU A 164 22.86 -9.71 -18.23
N LYS A 165 21.99 -8.98 -18.93
CA LYS A 165 22.00 -7.51 -18.96
C LYS A 165 21.82 -6.93 -17.57
N ASP A 166 20.83 -7.44 -16.85
CA ASP A 166 20.49 -6.99 -15.50
C ASP A 166 21.67 -7.23 -14.53
N ILE A 167 22.44 -8.30 -14.72
CA ILE A 167 23.65 -8.58 -13.95
C ILE A 167 24.79 -7.62 -14.34
N ALA A 168 24.98 -7.34 -15.62
CA ALA A 168 26.02 -6.40 -16.08
C ALA A 168 25.77 -4.97 -15.55
N ASP A 169 24.52 -4.51 -15.61
CA ASP A 169 24.13 -3.17 -15.16
C ASP A 169 24.22 -3.01 -13.62
N ALA A 170 24.19 -4.11 -12.88
CA ALA A 170 24.25 -4.11 -11.42
C ALA A 170 25.65 -3.90 -10.83
N GLY A 171 26.68 -3.78 -11.68
CA GLY A 171 28.05 -3.49 -11.24
C GLY A 171 28.60 -4.55 -10.28
N PHE A 172 28.46 -5.83 -10.62
CA PHE A 172 29.26 -6.87 -9.97
C PHE A 172 30.73 -6.67 -10.31
N GLN A 173 31.63 -6.86 -9.34
CA GLN A 173 33.07 -6.82 -9.55
C GLN A 173 33.57 -8.20 -9.99
N GLU A 174 34.79 -8.25 -10.50
CA GLU A 174 35.43 -9.49 -10.88
C GLU A 174 35.50 -10.46 -9.69
N GLY A 175 35.03 -11.69 -9.88
CA GLY A 175 34.99 -12.71 -8.83
C GLY A 175 33.78 -12.65 -7.88
N ASP A 176 32.89 -11.68 -8.01
CA ASP A 176 31.67 -11.63 -7.19
C ASP A 176 30.73 -12.82 -7.46
N GLU A 177 30.20 -13.40 -6.38
CA GLU A 177 29.21 -14.47 -6.45
C GLU A 177 27.80 -13.93 -6.71
N VAL A 178 27.23 -14.31 -7.86
CA VAL A 178 25.84 -14.02 -8.23
C VAL A 178 24.94 -15.11 -7.67
N SER A 179 24.42 -14.88 -6.46
CA SER A 179 23.45 -15.72 -5.76
C SER A 179 22.09 -15.00 -5.60
N LEU A 180 21.06 -15.71 -5.10
CA LEU A 180 19.74 -15.11 -4.84
C LEU A 180 19.82 -14.03 -3.76
N GLU A 181 20.69 -14.24 -2.77
CA GLU A 181 20.93 -13.30 -1.69
C GLU A 181 21.64 -12.05 -2.22
N SER A 182 22.73 -12.21 -2.99
CA SER A 182 23.48 -11.10 -3.59
C SER A 182 22.58 -10.24 -4.51
N LEU A 183 21.71 -10.88 -5.30
CA LEU A 183 20.78 -10.19 -6.20
C LEU A 183 19.67 -9.44 -5.44
N LYS A 184 19.29 -9.92 -4.27
CA LYS A 184 18.32 -9.27 -3.39
C LYS A 184 18.94 -8.08 -2.66
N GLU A 185 20.18 -8.20 -2.21
CA GLU A 185 20.93 -7.11 -1.59
C GLU A 185 21.14 -5.93 -2.53
N LYS A 186 21.46 -6.21 -3.81
CA LYS A 186 21.54 -5.19 -4.86
C LYS A 186 20.17 -4.68 -5.34
N GLY A 187 19.07 -5.24 -4.84
CA GLY A 187 17.71 -4.82 -5.18
C GLY A 187 17.25 -5.20 -6.60
N LEU A 188 17.97 -6.07 -7.30
CA LEU A 188 17.61 -6.53 -8.64
C LEU A 188 16.40 -7.46 -8.62
N ILE A 189 16.26 -8.26 -7.55
CA ILE A 189 15.16 -9.20 -7.39
C ILE A 189 14.51 -8.99 -6.03
N ASN A 190 13.17 -8.91 -6.02
CA ASN A 190 12.38 -8.87 -4.79
C ASN A 190 11.38 -10.04 -4.75
N PRO A 191 11.87 -11.29 -4.52
CA PRO A 191 11.01 -12.47 -4.64
C PRO A 191 9.98 -12.51 -3.51
N THR A 192 8.71 -12.72 -3.88
CA THR A 192 7.59 -12.74 -2.93
C THR A 192 6.81 -14.06 -3.00
N GLY A 193 6.27 -14.50 -1.84
CA GLY A 193 5.43 -15.68 -1.75
C GLY A 193 6.12 -16.95 -2.29
N ARG A 194 5.58 -17.52 -3.38
CA ARG A 194 6.09 -18.73 -4.02
C ARG A 194 7.51 -18.57 -4.57
N GLU A 195 7.86 -17.39 -5.06
CA GLU A 195 9.15 -17.13 -5.74
C GLU A 195 10.34 -17.27 -4.81
N ARG A 196 10.16 -17.07 -3.50
CA ARG A 196 11.23 -17.23 -2.49
C ARG A 196 11.79 -18.64 -2.41
N LYS A 197 10.98 -19.64 -2.77
CA LYS A 197 11.38 -21.06 -2.79
C LYS A 197 11.88 -21.51 -4.16
N LEU A 198 11.77 -20.65 -5.17
CA LEU A 198 12.16 -21.02 -6.53
C LEU A 198 13.67 -20.83 -6.70
N PRO A 199 14.34 -21.77 -7.37
CA PRO A 199 15.75 -21.60 -7.73
C PRO A 199 15.92 -20.52 -8.80
N LEU A 200 17.10 -19.91 -8.83
CA LEU A 200 17.51 -18.96 -9.86
C LEU A 200 17.78 -19.66 -11.19
N LYS A 201 17.42 -18.98 -12.29
CA LYS A 201 17.75 -19.37 -13.65
C LYS A 201 18.31 -18.19 -14.43
N LYS A 202 19.50 -18.37 -15.01
CA LYS A 202 20.12 -17.38 -15.90
C LYS A 202 19.60 -17.55 -17.32
N LEU A 203 19.22 -16.43 -17.92
CA LEU A 203 18.82 -16.32 -19.33
C LEU A 203 19.85 -15.49 -20.09
N GLY A 204 20.45 -16.09 -21.12
CA GLY A 204 21.33 -15.38 -22.05
C GLY A 204 20.59 -14.95 -23.31
N ARG A 205 20.76 -13.68 -23.71
CA ARG A 205 20.46 -13.18 -25.05
C ARG A 205 21.79 -12.93 -25.76
N GLN A 206 21.89 -13.24 -27.06
CA GLN A 206 23.13 -13.05 -27.81
C GLN A 206 23.63 -11.59 -27.78
N GLY A 207 24.96 -11.41 -27.72
CA GLY A 207 25.63 -10.11 -27.74
C GLY A 207 25.77 -9.42 -26.37
N THR A 208 25.57 -10.15 -25.27
CA THR A 208 25.84 -9.64 -23.91
C THR A 208 26.96 -10.44 -23.29
N ASP A 209 28.19 -10.00 -23.55
CA ASP A 209 29.39 -10.60 -23.00
C ASP A 209 29.78 -9.84 -21.73
N PHE A 210 30.17 -10.57 -20.69
CA PHE A 210 30.75 -9.96 -19.50
C PHE A 210 32.20 -9.61 -19.79
N ALA A 211 32.59 -8.38 -19.48
CA ALA A 211 33.96 -7.92 -19.65
C ALA A 211 34.94 -8.61 -18.66
N TYR A 212 34.43 -9.18 -17.58
CA TYR A 212 35.20 -9.83 -16.51
C TYR A 212 34.50 -11.12 -16.04
N PRO A 213 35.26 -12.09 -15.52
CA PRO A 213 34.70 -13.34 -15.02
C PRO A 213 33.88 -13.12 -13.74
N LEU A 214 32.69 -13.74 -13.70
CA LEU A 214 31.78 -13.76 -12.54
C LEU A 214 31.49 -15.20 -12.13
N THR A 215 31.45 -15.46 -10.82
CA THR A 215 31.03 -16.75 -10.27
C THR A 215 29.50 -16.77 -10.14
N LEU A 216 28.85 -17.73 -10.80
CA LEU A 216 27.39 -17.81 -10.85
C LEU A 216 26.87 -18.98 -10.01
N ALA A 217 26.28 -18.69 -8.85
CA ALA A 217 25.60 -19.68 -8.00
C ALA A 217 24.16 -19.89 -8.47
N ILE A 218 23.99 -20.51 -9.65
CA ILE A 218 22.70 -20.62 -10.35
C ILE A 218 22.35 -22.10 -10.59
N PHE A 219 21.07 -22.44 -10.42
CA PHE A 219 20.60 -23.83 -10.54
C PHE A 219 20.46 -24.30 -11.99
N LYS A 220 20.12 -23.40 -12.93
CA LYS A 220 19.96 -23.73 -14.34
C LYS A 220 20.36 -22.57 -15.26
N THR A 221 20.99 -22.91 -16.38
CA THR A 221 21.37 -21.97 -17.45
C THR A 221 20.64 -22.35 -18.75
N ASP A 222 20.01 -21.37 -19.38
CA ASP A 222 19.47 -21.52 -20.73
C ASP A 222 20.14 -20.48 -21.65
N ILE A 223 20.81 -20.97 -22.69
CA ILE A 223 21.34 -20.15 -23.78
C ILE A 223 20.30 -20.21 -24.88
N SER A 224 19.60 -19.09 -25.13
CA SER A 224 18.73 -18.98 -26.29
C SER A 224 19.62 -18.90 -27.54
N ARG A 225 19.52 -19.92 -28.40
CA ARG A 225 20.15 -19.94 -29.73
C ARG A 225 19.46 -18.97 -30.67
#